data_AF-A0A846XXF8-F1
#
_entry.id   AF-A0A846XXF8-F1
#
_cell.length_a   1.000
_cell.length_b   1.000
_cell.length_c   1.000
_cell.angle_alpha   90.00
_cell.angle_beta   90.00
_cell.angle_gamma   90.00
#
_symmetry.space_group_name_H-M   'P 1'
#
loop_
_entity.id
_entity.type
_entity.pdbx_description
1 polymer ?
#
loop_
_entity_poly.entity_id
_entity_poly.type
_entity_poly.pdbx_seq_one_letter_code
_entity_poly.pdbx_strand_id
1 'polypeptide(L)'
;MTGAAVSRPRGDEVFTGDRIHCEYWDDRLDLRGRRVAILGAAAAVARVLPPVVAQAETVTVFQHESVWVLPRLPLPALSALVPGRLAHCAARVNLRMQVRDRWMRRQLTPEDSSGIHRHSSYYRALQQPHCRLVTWPVATLAPKGIRTVDGIEHRVDCIIFAHTGSNGAAMTDNHAAGHRCDRVRVSRKTLEQR
;
A
#
# COMPACT_ATOMS: atom_id res chain seq x y z
N MET A 1 -1.65 -21.62 -10.18
CA MET A 1 -1.11 -21.84 -8.83
C MET A 1 -1.67 -20.75 -7.95
N THR A 2 -2.54 -21.14 -7.02
CA THR A 2 -3.41 -20.31 -6.21
C THR A 2 -2.59 -19.38 -5.32
N GLY A 3 -2.66 -18.07 -5.58
CA GLY A 3 -2.06 -17.07 -4.70
C GLY A 3 -2.67 -17.20 -3.31
N ALA A 4 -1.84 -17.40 -2.30
CA ALA A 4 -2.29 -17.51 -0.92
C ALA A 4 -3.09 -16.25 -0.58
N ALA A 5 -4.36 -16.44 -0.20
CA ALA A 5 -5.17 -15.37 0.35
C ALA A 5 -4.46 -14.84 1.60
N VAL A 6 -3.90 -13.64 1.52
CA VAL A 6 -3.36 -12.96 2.70
C VAL A 6 -4.51 -12.87 3.70
N SER A 7 -4.35 -13.59 4.80
CA SER A 7 -5.37 -13.70 5.83
C SER A 7 -5.64 -12.31 6.40
N ARG A 8 -6.91 -11.92 6.49
CA ARG A 8 -7.36 -10.70 7.16
C ARG A 8 -6.62 -10.61 8.50
N PRO A 9 -5.90 -9.51 8.80
CA PRO A 9 -5.15 -9.44 10.05
C PRO A 9 -6.12 -9.59 11.22
N ARG A 10 -5.83 -10.50 12.15
CA ARG A 10 -6.71 -10.79 13.29
C ARG A 10 -6.94 -9.50 14.09
N GLY A 11 -8.16 -9.28 14.59
CA GLY A 11 -8.51 -8.11 15.39
C GLY A 11 -8.97 -6.89 14.59
N ASP A 12 -9.53 -7.09 13.40
CA ASP A 12 -10.04 -6.01 12.56
C ASP A 12 -11.16 -5.19 13.20
N GLU A 13 -11.91 -5.77 14.13
CA GLU A 13 -12.92 -5.07 14.95
C GLU A 13 -12.32 -4.12 16.00
N VAL A 14 -11.03 -4.25 16.31
CA VAL A 14 -10.37 -3.53 17.41
C VAL A 14 -9.84 -2.17 16.97
N PHE A 15 -9.47 -2.01 15.70
CA PHE A 15 -8.89 -0.76 15.18
C PHE A 15 -9.93 0.36 15.14
N THR A 16 -9.64 1.49 15.78
CA THR A 16 -10.59 2.61 15.90
C THR A 16 -10.46 3.67 14.80
N GLY A 17 -9.45 3.54 13.93
CA GLY A 17 -9.20 4.50 12.84
C GLY A 17 -9.92 4.14 11.53
N ASP A 18 -9.67 4.94 10.50
CA ASP A 18 -10.31 4.78 9.19
C ASP A 18 -9.71 3.61 8.41
N ARG A 19 -10.54 2.82 7.74
CA ARG A 19 -10.14 1.65 6.94
C ARG A 19 -10.62 1.82 5.52
N ILE A 20 -9.69 1.74 4.57
CA ILE A 20 -9.98 1.97 3.15
C ILE A 20 -9.38 0.85 2.35
N HIS A 21 -10.14 0.32 1.40
CA HIS A 21 -9.62 -0.60 0.41
C HIS A 21 -9.26 0.18 -0.85
N CYS A 22 -8.10 -0.11 -1.46
CA CYS A 22 -7.58 0.67 -2.59
C CYS A 22 -8.49 0.66 -3.82
N GLU A 23 -9.36 -0.34 -3.95
CA GLU A 23 -10.35 -0.44 -5.03
C GLU A 23 -11.51 0.56 -4.86
N TYR A 24 -11.86 0.90 -3.61
CA TYR A 24 -12.90 1.87 -3.26
C TYR A 24 -12.29 3.20 -2.80
N TRP A 25 -11.05 3.47 -3.22
CA TRP A 25 -10.36 4.71 -2.88
C TRP A 25 -11.12 5.91 -3.44
N ASP A 26 -11.58 6.79 -2.56
CA ASP A 26 -12.15 8.10 -2.92
C ASP A 26 -11.08 9.17 -2.69
N ASP A 27 -10.70 9.89 -3.74
CA ASP A 27 -9.75 11.01 -3.71
C ASP A 27 -10.19 12.17 -2.81
N ARG A 28 -11.41 12.10 -2.25
CA ARG A 28 -11.96 13.05 -1.27
C ARG A 28 -11.51 12.79 0.17
N LEU A 29 -10.85 11.67 0.47
CA LEU A 29 -10.38 11.44 1.82
C LEU A 29 -9.14 12.30 2.11
N ASP A 30 -9.29 13.29 2.98
CA ASP A 30 -8.18 14.15 3.37
C ASP A 30 -7.20 13.38 4.26
N LEU A 31 -6.02 13.10 3.71
CA LEU A 31 -4.92 12.43 4.40
C LEU A 31 -3.98 13.42 5.11
N ARG A 32 -4.18 14.73 4.94
CA ARG A 32 -3.30 15.75 5.52
C ARG A 32 -3.26 15.62 7.04
N GLY A 33 -2.06 15.63 7.61
CA GLY A 33 -1.87 15.50 9.05
C GLY A 33 -2.19 14.11 9.61
N ARG A 34 -2.42 13.10 8.75
CA ARG A 34 -2.71 11.73 9.20
C ARG A 34 -1.49 10.84 9.10
N ARG A 35 -1.40 9.90 10.05
CA ARG A 35 -0.46 8.78 9.99
C ARG A 35 -1.13 7.61 9.27
N VAL A 36 -0.60 7.24 8.11
CA VAL A 36 -1.26 6.28 7.21
C VAL A 36 -0.45 4.99 7.12
N ALA A 37 -1.10 3.84 7.28
CA ALA A 37 -0.53 2.54 6.94
C ALA A 37 -1.02 2.08 5.57
N ILE A 38 -0.12 1.52 4.76
CA ILE A 38 -0.49 0.79 3.53
C ILE A 38 -0.12 -0.67 3.72
N LEU A 39 -1.09 -1.57 3.59
CA LEU A 39 -0.93 -3.01 3.73
C LEU A 39 -1.13 -3.69 2.38
N GLY A 40 -0.12 -4.37 1.84
CA GLY A 40 -0.34 -5.12 0.60
C GLY A 40 0.91 -5.55 -0.16
N ALA A 41 0.67 -6.12 -1.34
CA ALA A 41 1.74 -6.52 -2.27
C ALA A 41 2.38 -5.28 -2.92
N ALA A 42 3.70 -5.29 -3.13
CA ALA A 42 4.43 -4.14 -3.67
C ALA A 42 3.86 -3.60 -4.99
N ALA A 43 3.29 -4.45 -5.85
CA ALA A 43 2.67 -4.05 -7.10
C ALA A 43 1.44 -3.13 -6.91
N ALA A 44 0.58 -3.45 -5.94
CA ALA A 44 -0.60 -2.65 -5.63
C ALA A 44 -0.21 -1.39 -4.84
N VAL A 45 0.71 -1.55 -3.87
CA VAL A 45 1.29 -0.43 -3.12
C VAL A 45 1.90 0.60 -4.05
N ALA A 46 2.63 0.19 -5.10
CA ALA A 46 3.27 1.11 -6.02
C ALA A 46 2.30 2.11 -6.68
N ARG A 47 1.05 1.70 -6.90
CA ARG A 47 -0.01 2.56 -7.49
C ARG A 47 -0.54 3.59 -6.51
N VAL A 48 -0.69 3.20 -5.24
CA VAL A 48 -1.36 4.02 -4.20
C VAL A 48 -0.35 4.87 -3.42
N LEU A 49 0.90 4.42 -3.31
CA LEU A 49 1.91 5.05 -2.48
C LEU A 49 2.23 6.51 -2.88
N PRO A 50 2.45 6.86 -4.16
CA PRO A 50 2.83 8.23 -4.52
C PRO A 50 1.80 9.30 -4.11
N PRO A 51 0.49 9.18 -4.39
CA PRO A 51 -0.49 10.19 -3.97
C PRO A 51 -0.67 10.24 -2.45
N VAL A 52 -0.54 9.10 -1.75
CA VAL A 52 -0.63 9.05 -0.28
C VAL A 52 0.55 9.77 0.37
N VAL A 53 1.78 9.49 -0.09
CA VAL A 53 3.00 10.13 0.43
C VAL A 53 3.02 11.64 0.16
N ALA A 54 2.35 12.10 -0.89
CA ALA A 54 2.24 13.52 -1.19
C ALA A 54 1.36 14.31 -0.21
N GLN A 55 0.48 13.63 0.55
CA GLN A 55 -0.52 14.28 1.40
C GLN A 55 -0.38 13.92 2.89
N ALA A 56 -0.03 12.67 3.20
CA ALA A 56 0.05 12.16 4.56
C ALA A 56 1.22 12.76 5.36
N GLU A 57 1.03 12.91 6.67
CA GLU A 57 2.11 13.35 7.57
C GLU A 57 3.19 12.29 7.69
N THR A 58 2.78 11.03 7.88
CA THR A 58 3.67 9.88 7.89
C THR A 58 3.02 8.70 7.18
N VAL A 59 3.82 7.90 6.49
CA VAL A 59 3.36 6.72 5.76
C VAL A 59 4.18 5.51 6.20
N THR A 60 3.51 4.47 6.69
CA THR A 60 4.14 3.19 6.97
C THR A 60 3.65 2.15 5.98
N VAL A 61 4.55 1.65 5.14
CA VAL A 61 4.27 0.61 4.15
C VAL A 61 4.60 -0.74 4.74
N PHE A 62 3.61 -1.60 4.89
CA PHE A 62 3.80 -3.00 5.23
C PHE A 62 3.63 -3.84 3.98
N GLN A 63 4.74 -4.30 3.43
CA GLN A 63 4.75 -5.20 2.28
C GLN A 63 5.59 -6.43 2.61
N HIS A 64 5.02 -7.60 2.38
CA HIS A 64 5.73 -8.87 2.53
C HIS A 64 6.29 -9.35 1.17
N GLU A 65 5.67 -8.93 0.07
CA GLU A 65 6.05 -9.31 -1.28
C GLU A 65 6.72 -8.15 -1.99
N SER A 66 7.94 -8.37 -2.47
CA SER A 66 8.69 -7.43 -3.30
C SER A 66 8.46 -7.74 -4.78
N VAL A 67 8.59 -6.72 -5.64
CA VAL A 67 8.37 -6.86 -7.07
C VAL A 67 9.47 -6.17 -7.87
N TRP A 68 9.84 -6.72 -9.03
CA TRP A 68 10.83 -6.09 -9.90
C TRP A 68 10.21 -4.87 -10.57
N VAL A 69 10.79 -3.69 -10.35
CA VAL A 69 10.28 -2.44 -10.96
C VAL A 69 11.22 -1.95 -12.03
N LEU A 70 10.71 -1.83 -13.25
CA LEU A 70 11.34 -1.11 -14.35
C LEU A 70 10.85 0.33 -14.40
N PRO A 71 11.73 1.28 -14.79
CA PRO A 71 11.32 2.66 -14.98
C PRO A 71 10.39 2.74 -16.19
N ARG A 72 9.39 3.62 -16.09
CA ARG A 72 8.56 3.98 -17.24
C ARG A 72 9.37 4.98 -18.08
N LEU A 73 10.06 4.46 -19.10
CA LEU A 73 10.82 5.30 -20.02
C LEU A 73 9.86 6.05 -20.94
N PRO A 74 10.13 7.34 -21.26
CA PRO A 74 9.28 8.14 -22.15
C PRO A 74 9.35 7.69 -23.63
N LEU A 75 10.18 6.70 -23.96
CA LEU A 75 10.39 6.19 -25.31
C LEU A 75 9.93 4.72 -25.38
N PRO A 76 8.70 4.44 -25.88
CA PRO A 76 8.12 3.10 -25.88
C PRO A 76 8.97 2.09 -26.68
N ALA A 77 9.60 2.52 -27.78
CA ALA A 77 10.46 1.66 -28.61
C ALA A 77 11.67 1.11 -27.85
N LEU A 78 12.31 1.91 -26.99
CA LEU A 78 13.46 1.47 -26.17
C LEU A 78 13.06 0.45 -25.10
N SER A 79 11.84 0.54 -24.58
CA SER A 79 11.34 -0.40 -23.57
C SER A 79 10.98 -1.77 -24.14
N ALA A 80 10.61 -1.85 -25.43
CA ALA A 80 10.36 -3.08 -26.17
C ALA A 80 11.67 -3.77 -26.63
N LEU A 81 12.77 -3.03 -26.67
CA LEU A 81 14.09 -3.53 -27.05
C LEU A 81 14.80 -4.30 -25.93
N VAL A 82 14.35 -4.22 -24.68
CA VAL A 82 14.92 -5.01 -23.59
C VAL A 82 14.44 -6.46 -23.74
N PRO A 83 15.29 -7.42 -24.18
CA PRO A 83 14.89 -8.81 -24.30
C PRO A 83 14.45 -9.32 -22.93
N GLY A 84 13.44 -10.20 -22.86
CA GLY A 84 12.90 -10.70 -21.58
C GLY A 84 13.98 -11.25 -20.63
N ARG A 85 15.04 -11.85 -21.18
CA ARG A 85 16.20 -12.35 -20.41
C ARG A 85 17.01 -11.24 -19.71
N LEU A 86 17.04 -10.03 -20.25
CA LEU A 86 17.73 -8.87 -19.67
C LEU A 86 16.82 -8.02 -18.79
N ALA A 87 15.50 -8.27 -18.78
CA ALA A 87 14.55 -7.46 -18.03
C ALA A 87 14.80 -7.52 -16.51
N HIS A 88 15.16 -8.69 -15.97
CA HIS A 88 15.58 -8.82 -14.56
C HIS A 88 16.90 -8.09 -14.30
N CYS A 89 17.86 -8.15 -15.22
CA CYS A 89 19.12 -7.41 -15.09
C CYS A 89 18.86 -5.89 -15.06
N ALA A 90 18.02 -5.38 -15.97
CA ALA A 90 17.62 -3.99 -16.02
C ALA A 90 16.86 -3.56 -14.74
N ALA A 91 15.97 -4.40 -14.21
CA ALA A 91 15.26 -4.13 -12.96
C ALA A 91 16.21 -4.10 -11.75
N ARG A 92 17.18 -5.02 -11.68
CA ARG A 92 18.25 -5.04 -10.67
C ARG A 92 19.10 -3.77 -10.71
N VAL A 93 19.50 -3.35 -11.91
CA VAL A 93 20.25 -2.10 -12.10
C VAL A 93 19.40 -0.92 -11.68
N ASN A 94 18.12 -0.86 -12.07
CA ASN A 94 17.20 0.21 -11.69
C ASN A 94 17.05 0.33 -10.16
N LEU A 95 16.82 -0.79 -9.47
CA LEU A 95 16.75 -0.83 -8.01
C LEU A 95 18.06 -0.31 -7.38
N ARG A 96 19.21 -0.76 -7.89
CA ARG A 96 20.52 -0.36 -7.38
C ARG A 96 20.83 1.12 -7.62
N MET A 97 20.35 1.68 -8.72
CA MET A 97 20.56 3.07 -9.11
C MET A 97 19.63 4.02 -8.35
N GLN A 98 18.36 3.64 -8.13
CA GLN A 98 17.39 4.50 -7.46
C GLN A 98 17.45 4.42 -5.93
N VAL A 99 17.71 3.24 -5.36
CA VAL A 99 17.70 3.04 -3.91
C VAL A 99 19.12 3.09 -3.37
N ARG A 100 19.45 4.16 -2.63
CA ARG A 100 20.80 4.36 -2.09
C ARG A 100 21.08 3.43 -0.90
N ASP A 101 20.11 3.28 -0.02
CA ASP A 101 20.28 2.49 1.19
C ASP A 101 20.50 1.00 0.87
N ARG A 102 21.50 0.39 1.52
CA ARG A 102 21.87 -1.01 1.25
C ARG A 102 20.88 -1.99 1.85
N TRP A 103 20.27 -1.63 2.99
CA TRP A 103 19.32 -2.49 3.68
C TRP A 103 17.97 -2.52 2.96
N MET A 104 17.44 -1.37 2.58
CA MET A 104 16.23 -1.22 1.77
C MET A 104 16.39 -1.91 0.40
N ARG A 105 17.56 -1.85 -0.23
CA ARG A 105 17.83 -2.63 -1.46
C ARG A 105 17.66 -4.12 -1.25
N ARG A 106 18.15 -4.67 -0.13
CA ARG A 106 17.99 -6.10 0.18
C ARG A 106 16.52 -6.46 0.39
N GLN A 107 15.79 -5.64 1.13
CA GLN A 107 14.35 -5.85 1.36
C GLN A 107 13.53 -5.80 0.06
N LEU A 108 13.86 -4.88 -0.84
CA LEU A 108 13.17 -4.70 -2.11
C LEU A 108 13.64 -5.65 -3.22
N THR A 109 14.66 -6.49 -2.97
CA THR A 109 15.13 -7.48 -3.94
C THR A 109 14.16 -8.66 -3.92
N PRO A 110 13.34 -8.84 -4.97
CA PRO A 110 12.42 -9.97 -5.07
C PRO A 110 13.15 -11.26 -5.39
N GLU A 111 12.48 -12.39 -5.17
CA GLU A 111 12.89 -13.68 -5.74
C GLU A 111 12.68 -13.67 -7.27
N ASP A 112 13.48 -14.45 -8.01
CA ASP A 112 13.52 -14.44 -9.48
C ASP A 112 12.18 -14.86 -10.14
N SER A 113 11.27 -15.50 -9.40
CA SER A 113 9.92 -15.85 -9.84
C SER A 113 8.93 -14.66 -9.90
N SER A 114 9.32 -13.50 -9.36
CA SER A 114 8.44 -12.32 -9.27
C SER A 114 8.27 -11.64 -10.64
N GLY A 115 7.04 -11.24 -10.95
CA GLY A 115 6.72 -10.49 -12.16
C GLY A 115 7.43 -9.13 -12.22
N ILE A 116 7.54 -8.57 -13.44
CA ILE A 116 8.12 -7.26 -13.68
C ILE A 116 7.02 -6.22 -13.84
N HIS A 117 7.02 -5.21 -12.99
CA HIS A 117 6.09 -4.09 -13.00
C HIS A 117 6.79 -2.82 -13.49
N ARG A 118 6.04 -1.93 -14.13
CA ARG A 118 6.58 -0.66 -14.61
C ARG A 118 6.03 0.48 -13.77
N HIS A 119 6.92 1.18 -13.07
CA HIS A 119 6.54 2.34 -12.26
C HIS A 119 7.65 3.38 -12.25
N SER A 120 7.28 4.67 -12.32
CA SER A 120 8.26 5.77 -12.38
C SER A 120 8.62 6.33 -11.00
N SER A 121 7.68 6.38 -10.06
CA SER A 121 7.82 7.12 -8.80
C SER A 121 7.90 6.24 -7.54
N TYR A 122 7.86 4.91 -7.66
CA TYR A 122 7.71 4.02 -6.50
C TYR A 122 8.91 4.06 -5.55
N TYR A 123 10.12 3.82 -6.08
CA TYR A 123 11.34 3.85 -5.26
C TYR A 123 11.65 5.24 -4.71
N ARG A 124 11.25 6.31 -5.42
CA ARG A 124 11.36 7.67 -4.91
C ARG A 124 10.41 7.89 -3.73
N ALA A 125 9.16 7.42 -3.82
CA ALA A 125 8.17 7.59 -2.75
C ALA A 125 8.57 6.81 -1.49
N LEU A 126 9.12 5.61 -1.62
CA LEU A 126 9.63 4.82 -0.49
C LEU A 126 10.81 5.47 0.25
N GLN A 127 11.58 6.33 -0.43
CA GLN A 127 12.75 7.00 0.15
C GLN A 127 12.44 8.39 0.73
N GLN A 128 11.17 8.80 0.75
CA GLN A 128 10.78 10.05 1.38
C GLN A 128 11.01 9.98 2.91
N PRO A 129 11.41 11.09 3.56
CA PRO A 129 11.82 11.07 4.97
C PRO A 129 10.70 10.67 5.93
N HIS A 130 9.44 10.90 5.54
CA HIS A 130 8.24 10.53 6.29
C HIS A 130 7.62 9.20 5.83
N CYS A 131 8.30 8.44 4.96
CA CYS A 131 7.89 7.12 4.51
C CYS A 131 8.79 6.05 5.14
N ARG A 132 8.17 5.07 5.81
CA ARG A 132 8.87 3.93 6.40
C ARG A 132 8.40 2.63 5.75
N LEU A 133 9.35 1.83 5.29
CA LEU A 133 9.13 0.47 4.82
C LEU A 133 9.27 -0.52 5.99
N VAL A 134 8.28 -1.39 6.17
CA VAL A 134 8.25 -2.47 7.14
C VAL A 134 7.97 -3.77 6.40
N THR A 135 8.92 -4.71 6.43
CA THR A 135 8.78 -6.02 5.77
C THR A 135 8.36 -7.13 6.72
N TRP A 136 8.21 -6.81 8.01
CA TRP A 136 7.79 -7.78 9.01
C TRP A 136 6.30 -8.13 8.84
N PRO A 137 5.92 -9.41 9.01
CA PRO A 137 4.51 -9.80 9.02
C PRO A 137 3.70 -9.03 10.06
N VAL A 138 2.49 -8.64 9.66
CA VAL A 138 1.50 -8.04 10.56
C VAL A 138 0.89 -9.14 11.42
N ALA A 139 1.02 -9.03 12.73
CA ALA A 139 0.49 -10.01 13.68
C ALA A 139 -1.00 -9.76 13.98
N THR A 140 -1.36 -8.51 14.29
CA THR A 140 -2.73 -8.12 14.66
C THR A 140 -2.92 -6.62 14.50
N LEU A 141 -4.18 -6.20 14.32
CA LEU A 141 -4.56 -4.79 14.43
C LEU A 141 -4.74 -4.43 15.92
N ALA A 142 -4.14 -3.32 16.32
CA ALA A 142 -4.27 -2.75 17.66
C ALA A 142 -5.26 -1.57 17.62
N PRO A 143 -5.84 -1.13 18.76
CA PRO A 143 -6.80 -0.03 18.75
C PRO A 143 -6.29 1.23 18.06
N LYS A 144 -5.01 1.57 18.26
CA LYS A 144 -4.37 2.79 17.75
C LYS A 144 -3.43 2.53 16.58
N GLY A 145 -3.43 1.34 15.99
CA GLY A 145 -2.48 1.03 14.92
C GLY A 145 -2.32 -0.45 14.56
N ILE A 146 -1.11 -0.81 14.16
CA ILE A 146 -0.78 -2.15 13.65
C ILE A 146 0.36 -2.74 14.45
N ARG A 147 0.22 -3.98 14.91
CA ARG A 147 1.29 -4.73 15.58
C ARG A 147 1.93 -5.71 14.62
N THR A 148 3.24 -5.64 14.51
CA THR A 148 4.06 -6.59 13.77
C THR A 148 4.54 -7.73 14.68
N VAL A 149 5.00 -8.83 14.07
CA VAL A 149 5.44 -10.02 14.80
C VAL A 149 6.68 -9.81 15.68
N ASP A 150 7.44 -8.74 15.44
CA ASP A 150 8.54 -8.29 16.28
C ASP A 150 8.07 -7.60 17.59
N GLY A 151 6.75 -7.48 17.78
CA GLY A 151 6.14 -6.86 18.96
C GLY A 151 6.04 -5.33 18.89
N ILE A 152 6.45 -4.71 17.78
CA ILE A 152 6.38 -3.26 17.62
C ILE A 152 4.96 -2.84 17.23
N GLU A 153 4.41 -1.84 17.93
CA GLU A 153 3.14 -1.20 17.57
C GLU A 153 3.38 0.08 16.77
N HIS A 154 2.92 0.07 15.52
CA HIS A 154 2.96 1.19 14.60
C HIS A 154 1.66 1.98 14.71
N ARG A 155 1.71 3.16 15.34
CA ARG A 155 0.53 4.01 15.51
C ARG A 155 0.13 4.66 14.20
N VAL A 156 -1.11 4.43 13.78
CA VAL A 156 -1.68 4.98 12.53
C VAL A 156 -3.15 5.34 12.73
N ASP A 157 -3.58 6.37 12.02
CA ASP A 157 -4.96 6.88 12.06
C ASP A 157 -5.81 6.30 10.93
N CYS A 158 -5.16 5.89 9.83
CA CYS A 158 -5.81 5.30 8.67
C CYS A 158 -5.02 4.10 8.13
N ILE A 159 -5.74 3.06 7.72
CA ILE A 159 -5.17 1.85 7.11
C ILE A 159 -5.74 1.71 5.70
N ILE A 160 -4.85 1.56 4.72
CA ILE A 160 -5.15 1.36 3.32
C ILE A 160 -4.76 -0.06 2.93
N PHE A 161 -5.74 -0.88 2.56
CA PHE A 161 -5.51 -2.23 2.05
C PHE A 161 -5.28 -2.17 0.54
N ALA A 162 -4.08 -2.53 0.10
CA ALA A 162 -3.61 -2.51 -1.28
C ALA A 162 -3.44 -3.93 -1.83
N HIS A 163 -4.54 -4.58 -2.25
CA HIS A 163 -4.48 -5.86 -2.96
C HIS A 163 -5.49 -5.91 -4.10
N THR A 164 -5.15 -6.61 -5.18
CA THR A 164 -6.03 -6.83 -6.34
C THR A 164 -6.26 -8.34 -6.47
N GLY A 165 -7.36 -8.85 -5.93
CA GLY A 165 -7.71 -10.27 -5.94
C GLY A 165 -9.09 -10.50 -5.36
N SER A 166 -9.95 -11.16 -6.13
CA SER A 166 -11.39 -11.35 -5.98
C SER A 166 -11.82 -11.99 -4.65
N ASN A 167 -12.06 -11.18 -3.63
CA ASN A 167 -13.07 -11.46 -2.60
C ASN A 167 -13.80 -10.16 -2.26
N GLY A 168 -14.56 -9.70 -3.26
CA GLY A 168 -15.74 -8.86 -3.06
C GLY A 168 -16.97 -9.69 -2.70
N ALA A 169 -16.83 -10.85 -2.05
CA ALA A 169 -17.94 -11.68 -1.60
C ALA A 169 -17.63 -12.28 -0.22
N ALA A 170 -18.63 -12.26 0.67
CA ALA A 170 -18.60 -12.56 2.11
C ALA A 170 -18.09 -11.43 3.03
N MET A 171 -18.35 -10.19 2.63
CA MET A 171 -19.05 -9.23 3.51
C MET A 171 -20.55 -9.35 3.20
N THR A 172 -21.17 -10.46 3.59
CA THR A 172 -22.62 -10.78 3.55
C THR A 172 -22.80 -11.97 4.50
N ASP A 173 -23.65 -12.01 5.52
CA ASP A 173 -24.79 -11.19 5.89
C ASP A 173 -25.11 -11.37 7.39
N ASN A 174 -25.51 -10.30 8.07
CA ASN A 174 -26.91 -10.20 8.50
C ASN A 174 -27.24 -8.74 8.86
N HIS A 175 -27.75 -8.01 7.88
CA HIS A 175 -29.06 -7.34 7.97
C HIS A 175 -29.44 -6.91 6.55
N ALA A 176 -30.08 -7.82 5.82
CA ALA A 176 -30.83 -7.51 4.62
C ALA A 176 -32.30 -7.28 5.00
N ALA A 177 -32.69 -6.02 5.15
CA ALA A 177 -34.07 -5.57 4.98
C ALA A 177 -34.02 -4.08 4.61
N GLY A 178 -34.50 -3.77 3.41
CA GLY A 178 -34.07 -2.62 2.64
C GLY A 178 -34.34 -1.26 3.28
N HIS A 179 -33.30 -0.48 3.49
CA HIS A 179 -33.35 0.98 3.39
C HIS A 179 -31.98 1.47 2.94
N ARG A 180 -31.96 2.10 1.76
CA ARG A 180 -31.11 3.23 1.36
C ARG A 180 -30.14 3.64 2.50
N CYS A 181 -28.91 3.11 2.49
CA CYS A 181 -27.94 3.44 3.54
C CYS A 181 -27.37 4.83 3.24
N ASP A 182 -27.95 5.79 3.92
CA ASP A 182 -27.52 7.18 4.01
C ASP A 182 -26.04 7.30 4.38
N ARG A 183 -25.34 8.09 3.57
CA ARG A 183 -24.47 9.18 4.03
C ARG A 183 -23.81 8.91 5.39
N VAL A 184 -22.69 8.19 5.37
CA VAL A 184 -21.74 8.13 6.48
C VAL A 184 -21.43 9.57 6.91
N ARG A 185 -21.67 9.88 8.18
CA ARG A 185 -21.59 11.21 8.77
C ARG A 185 -20.24 11.87 8.48
N VAL A 186 -20.26 12.83 7.56
CA VAL A 186 -19.39 14.00 7.63
C VAL A 186 -19.74 14.72 8.93
N SER A 187 -18.77 14.88 9.83
CA SER A 187 -18.92 15.74 10.99
C SER A 187 -19.10 17.18 10.50
N ARG A 188 -20.35 17.60 10.30
CA ARG A 188 -20.73 19.01 10.20
C ARG A 188 -20.51 19.61 11.59
N LYS A 189 -19.37 20.25 11.82
CA LYS A 189 -19.31 21.37 12.76
C LYS A 189 -18.50 22.52 12.17
N THR A 190 -19.18 23.65 12.12
CA THR A 190 -18.69 25.02 11.93
C THR A 190 -18.52 25.49 10.49
N LEU A 191 -19.66 25.65 9.82
CA LEU A 191 -19.88 26.76 8.90
C LEU A 191 -21.19 27.44 9.32
N GLU A 192 -21.07 28.38 10.26
CA GLU A 192 -22.04 29.46 10.46
C GLU A 192 -21.27 30.65 11.06
N GLN A 193 -21.51 31.82 10.46
CA GLN A 193 -21.02 33.17 10.83
C GLN A 193 -19.64 33.58 10.30
N ARG A 194 -19.56 33.96 9.01
CA ARG A 194 -19.72 35.35 8.53
C ARG A 194 -19.44 35.46 7.04
#